data_AF-A0A843ANM7-F1
#
_entry.id   AF-A0A843ANM7-F1
#
_cell.length_a   1.000
_cell.length_b   1.000
_cell.length_c   1.000
_cell.angle_alpha   90.00
_cell.angle_beta   90.00
_cell.angle_gamma   90.00
#
_symmetry.space_group_name_H-M   'P 1'
#
loop_
_entity.id
_entity.type
_entity.pdbx_description
1 polymer ?
#
loop_
_entity_poly.entity_id
_entity_poly.type
_entity_poly.pdbx_seq_one_letter_code
_entity_poly.pdbx_strand_id
1 'polypeptide(L)' 'MFNGSNETSFTKKSFKLFREGKLQEALELYDEILKIEPNNAEAWHGKGGVLVALGNNRAALEAYDKS' A
#
# COMPACT_ATOMS: atom_id res chain seq x y z
N MET A 1 -8.68 11.78 17.60
CA MET A 1 -7.93 12.31 16.44
C MET A 1 -6.77 11.35 16.23
N PHE A 2 -6.84 10.54 15.17
CA PHE A 2 -5.88 9.46 14.95
C PHE A 2 -4.48 10.02 14.73
N ASN A 3 -3.52 9.36 15.37
CA ASN A 3 -2.16 9.81 15.56
C ASN A 3 -1.36 9.50 14.29
N GLY A 4 -0.83 10.51 13.60
CA GLY A 4 0.00 10.36 12.38
C GLY A 4 1.28 9.52 12.57
N SER A 5 1.52 9.00 13.77
CA SER A 5 2.60 8.07 14.10
C SER A 5 2.33 6.62 13.65
N ASN A 6 1.07 6.21 13.48
CA ASN A 6 0.73 4.84 13.05
C ASN A 6 0.85 4.71 11.52
N GLU A 7 0.41 5.72 10.78
CA GLU A 7 0.46 5.78 9.31
C GLU A 7 1.89 5.56 8.81
N THR A 8 2.87 6.25 9.40
CA THR A 8 4.30 6.10 9.07
C THR A 8 4.87 4.73 9.42
N SER A 9 4.30 4.03 10.41
CA SER A 9 4.77 2.70 10.80
C SER A 9 4.32 1.64 9.80
N PHE A 10 3.07 1.74 9.34
CA PHE A 10 2.50 0.80 8.38
C PHE A 10 3.07 0.97 6.97
N THR A 11 3.32 2.19 6.50
CA THR A 11 4.04 2.40 5.24
C THR A 11 5.48 1.89 5.32
N LYS A 12 6.21 2.16 6.42
CA LYS A 12 7.57 1.61 6.61
C LYS A 12 7.60 0.08 6.59
N LYS A 13 6.63 -0.57 7.24
CA LYS A 13 6.51 -2.04 7.23
C LYS A 13 6.20 -2.57 5.84
N SER A 14 5.27 -1.95 5.12
CA SER A 14 4.86 -2.35 3.77
C SER A 14 6.00 -2.17 2.77
N PHE A 15 6.76 -1.08 2.85
CA PHE A 15 7.98 -0.86 2.07
C PHE A 15 9.06 -1.90 2.36
N LYS A 16 9.24 -2.29 3.63
CA LYS A 16 10.19 -3.34 4.00
C LYS A 16 9.79 -4.68 3.38
N LEU A 17 8.52 -5.07 3.47
CA LEU A 17 8.01 -6.32 2.88
C LEU A 17 8.13 -6.32 1.36
N PHE A 18 7.87 -5.18 0.70
CA PHE A 18 8.11 -5.00 -0.72
C PHE A 18 9.57 -5.27 -1.08
N ARG A 19 10.51 -4.69 -0.32
CA ARG A 19 11.96 -4.90 -0.53
C ARG A 19 12.42 -6.33 -0.24
N GLU A 20 11.74 -7.04 0.67
CA GLU A 20 12.00 -8.45 0.99
C GLU A 20 11.35 -9.42 -0.01
N GLY A 21 10.64 -8.93 -1.04
CA GLY A 21 9.94 -9.75 -2.02
C GLY A 21 8.63 -10.36 -1.51
N LYS A 22 8.21 -9.99 -0.29
CA LYS A 22 6.96 -10.43 0.34
C LYS A 22 5.78 -9.58 -0.13
N LEU A 23 5.58 -9.58 -1.45
CA LEU A 23 4.64 -8.70 -2.14
C LEU A 23 3.19 -8.94 -1.69
N GLN A 24 2.80 -10.20 -1.44
CA GLN A 24 1.45 -10.53 -0.98
C GLN A 24 1.16 -9.96 0.42
N GLU A 25 2.10 -10.08 1.36
CA GLU A 25 1.97 -9.51 2.71
C GLU A 25 1.93 -7.97 2.66
N ALA A 26 2.71 -7.36 1.77
CA ALA A 26 2.67 -5.91 1.56
C ALA A 26 1.31 -5.44 1.01
N LEU A 27 0.73 -6.21 0.08
CA LEU A 27 -0.59 -5.91 -0.49
C LEU A 27 -1.69 -5.96 0.57
N GLU A 28 -1.68 -6.99 1.42
CA GLU A 28 -2.62 -7.14 2.54
C GLU A 28 -2.55 -5.96 3.52
N LEU A 29 -1.33 -5.50 3.85
CA LEU A 29 -1.16 -4.33 4.72
C LEU A 29 -1.71 -3.05 4.10
N TYR A 30 -1.47 -2.81 2.81
CA TYR A 30 -2.06 -1.65 2.14
C TYR A 30 -3.59 -1.73 2.12
N ASP A 31 -4.17 -2.92 1.93
CA ASP A 31 -5.61 -3.12 2.03
C ASP A 31 -6.15 -2.84 3.45
N GLU A 32 -5.40 -3.18 4.50
CA GLU A 32 -5.77 -2.82 5.88
C GLU A 32 -5.70 -1.32 6.13
N ILE A 33 -4.67 -0.64 5.63
CA ILE A 33 -4.55 0.82 5.73
C ILE A 33 -5.75 1.47 5.03
N LEU A 34 -6.08 1.03 3.81
CA LEU A 34 -7.17 1.58 3.00
C LEU A 34 -8.57 1.26 3.57
N LYS A 35 -8.73 0.24 4.41
CA LYS A 35 -9.98 0.00 5.16
C LYS A 35 -10.21 1.06 6.23
N ILE A 36 -9.14 1.58 6.84
CA ILE A 36 -9.19 2.60 7.89
C ILE A 36 -9.23 3.99 7.26
N GLU A 37 -8.41 4.21 6.24
CA GLU A 37 -8.24 5.46 5.52
C GLU A 37 -8.39 5.26 4.01
N PRO A 38 -9.63 5.16 3.51
CA PRO A 38 -9.89 4.85 2.09
C PRO A 38 -9.38 5.92 1.11
N ASN A 39 -9.08 7.12 1.62
CA ASN A 39 -8.56 8.25 0.85
C ASN A 39 -7.06 8.49 1.08
N ASN A 40 -6.34 7.53 1.69
CA ASN A 40 -4.90 7.66 1.91
C ASN A 40 -4.14 7.47 0.58
N ALA A 41 -3.73 8.58 -0.01
CA ALA A 41 -2.94 8.66 -1.23
C ALA A 41 -1.66 7.81 -1.18
N GLU A 42 -0.91 7.88 -0.08
CA GLU A 42 0.36 7.14 0.07
C GLU A 42 0.13 5.63 0.07
N ALA A 43 -0.96 5.17 0.70
CA ALA A 43 -1.34 3.76 0.71
C ALA A 43 -1.77 3.27 -0.68
N TRP A 44 -2.52 4.06 -1.44
CA TRP A 44 -2.86 3.75 -2.84
C TRP A 44 -1.63 3.71 -3.74
N HIS A 45 -0.71 4.67 -3.61
CA HIS A 45 0.56 4.67 -4.34
C HIS A 45 1.40 3.43 -4.03
N GLY A 46 1.54 3.09 -2.75
CA GLY A 46 2.28 1.92 -2.29
C GLY A 46 1.66 0.61 -2.79
N LYS A 47 0.33 0.50 -2.72
CA LYS A 47 -0.45 -0.63 -3.29
C LYS A 47 -0.21 -0.77 -4.79
N GLY A 48 -0.23 0.34 -5.54
CA GLY A 48 0.09 0.36 -6.97
C GLY A 48 1.47 -0.22 -7.25
N GLY A 49 2.48 0.20 -6.50
CA GLY A 49 3.85 -0.32 -6.64
C GLY A 49 3.95 -1.84 -6.38
N VAL A 50 3.28 -2.33 -5.35
CA VAL A 50 3.20 -3.78 -5.05
C VAL A 50 2.50 -4.54 -6.19
N LEU A 51 1.41 -4.02 -6.71
CA LEU A 51 0.65 -4.64 -7.81
C LEU A 51 1.45 -4.70 -9.11
N VAL A 52 2.26 -3.68 -9.42
CA VAL A 52 3.21 -3.71 -10.54
C VAL A 52 4.23 -4.84 -10.34
N ALA A 53 4.80 -4.96 -9.14
CA ALA A 53 5.78 -6.01 -8.86
C ALA A 53 5.18 -7.43 -8.91
N LEU A 54 3.87 -7.57 -8.63
CA LEU A 54 3.11 -8.82 -8.82
C LEU A 54 2.69 -9.06 -10.28
N GLY A 55 2.96 -8.12 -11.20
CA GLY A 55 2.57 -8.20 -12.61
C GLY A 55 1.11 -7.83 -12.89
N ASN A 56 0.37 -7.36 -11.89
CA ASN A 56 -1.02 -6.94 -12.04
C ASN A 56 -1.12 -5.45 -12.41
N ASN A 57 -0.69 -5.14 -13.63
CA ASN A 57 -0.61 -3.76 -14.14
C ASN A 57 -1.97 -3.06 -14.20
N ARG A 58 -3.06 -3.81 -14.44
CA ARG A 58 -4.42 -3.24 -14.48
C ARG A 58 -4.84 -2.74 -13.10
N ALA A 59 -4.72 -3.57 -12.08
CA ALA A 59 -5.06 -3.17 -10.72
C ALA A 59 -4.11 -2.09 -10.19
N ALA A 60 -2.84 -2.10 -10.62
CA ALA A 60 -1.90 -1.06 -10.28
C ALA A 60 -2.33 0.32 -10.82
N LEU A 61 -2.78 0.40 -12.08
CA LEU A 61 -3.29 1.63 -12.66
C LEU A 61 -4.50 2.16 -11.90
N GLU A 62 -5.46 1.29 -11.56
CA GLU A 62 -6.62 1.66 -10.74
C GLU A 62 -6.23 2.15 -9.34
N ALA A 63 -5.13 1.63 -8.78
CA ALA A 63 -4.58 2.10 -7.51
C ALA A 63 -3.90 3.47 -7.66
N TYR A 64 -3.13 3.69 -8.74
CA TYR A 64 -2.51 4.99 -9.01
C TYR A 64 -3.52 6.09 -9.33
N ASP A 65 -4.64 5.75 -9.98
CA ASP A 65 -5.73 6.71 -10.22
C ASP A 65 -6.43 7.16 -8.92
N LYS A 66 -6.30 6.37 -7.85
CA LYS A 66 -6.84 6.67 -6.51
C LYS A 66 -5.81 7.27 -5.55
N SER A 67 -4.55 7.29 -5.96
CA SER A 67 -3.43 7.85 -5.22
C SER A 67 -3.44 9.38 -5.24
#